data_AF-A0A1Z5HCW6-F1
#
_entry.id   AF-A0A1Z5HCW6-F1
#
_cell.length_a   1.000
_cell.length_b   1.000
_cell.length_c   1.000
_cell.angle_alpha   90.00
_cell.angle_beta   90.00
_cell.angle_gamma   90.00
#
_symmetry.space_group_name_H-M   'P 1'
#
loop_
_entity.id
_entity.type
_entity.pdbx_description
1 polymer ?
#
loop_
_entity_poly.entity_id
_entity_poly.type
_entity_poly.pdbx_seq_one_letter_code
_entity_poly.pdbx_strand_id
1 'polypeptide(L)'
;MTERNKNGTFKKGKSGNKAGRIAGSGVTGELRKAILDKSPELLQMVIDKALEGGDVTAAMALLNKVMPSLKAANEPIQFTLDASKGLSGTGEQIVQSIANGSVPLDSGTQLLTSLASLAKLQEMDELTRRIGEKQMTLLKKRVEKLEQTLTPPGSV
;
A
#
# COMPACT_ATOMS: atom_id res chain seq x y z
N MET A 1 -1.66 -24.38 37.63
CA MET A 1 -2.42 -23.12 37.75
C MET A 1 -1.88 -22.12 36.73
N THR A 2 -2.70 -21.55 35.86
CA THR A 2 -2.25 -20.58 34.84
C THR A 2 -1.98 -19.20 35.45
N GLU A 3 -0.80 -18.64 35.16
CA GLU A 3 -0.35 -17.31 35.61
C GLU A 3 -1.33 -16.20 35.18
N ARG A 4 -1.77 -15.40 36.14
CA ARG A 4 -2.58 -14.19 35.93
C ARG A 4 -1.73 -12.94 36.14
N ASN A 5 -1.99 -11.90 35.37
CA ASN A 5 -1.44 -10.57 35.55
C ASN A 5 -2.06 -9.90 36.79
N LYS A 6 -1.42 -8.85 37.32
CA LYS A 6 -1.91 -8.10 38.50
C LYS A 6 -3.31 -7.49 38.33
N ASN A 7 -3.76 -7.30 37.08
CA ASN A 7 -5.11 -6.83 36.73
C ASN A 7 -6.13 -7.96 36.49
N GLY A 8 -5.80 -9.20 36.88
CA GLY A 8 -6.69 -10.37 36.76
C GLY A 8 -6.75 -11.02 35.38
N THR A 9 -6.17 -10.39 34.34
CA THR A 9 -6.11 -10.93 32.97
C THR A 9 -5.09 -12.06 32.85
N PHE A 10 -5.28 -12.97 31.89
CA PHE A 10 -4.26 -13.99 31.60
C PHE A 10 -3.03 -13.36 30.93
N LYS A 11 -1.83 -13.86 31.26
CA LYS A 11 -0.59 -13.46 30.59
C LYS A 11 -0.68 -13.81 29.10
N LYS A 12 -0.22 -12.91 28.21
CA LYS A 12 -0.28 -13.09 26.74
C LYS A 12 0.37 -14.44 26.37
N GLY A 13 -0.37 -15.31 25.69
CA GLY A 13 0.08 -16.66 25.35
C GLY A 13 -0.10 -17.75 26.44
N LYS A 14 -0.55 -17.39 27.65
CA LYS A 14 -0.87 -18.33 28.75
C LYS A 14 -2.32 -18.15 29.22
N SER A 15 -3.26 -18.35 28.29
CA SER A 15 -4.68 -18.54 28.61
C SER A 15 -4.90 -19.93 29.23
N GLY A 16 -5.79 -20.04 30.23
CA GLY A 16 -6.23 -21.33 30.79
C GLY A 16 -6.87 -22.26 29.76
N ASN A 17 -7.36 -21.70 28.65
CA ASN A 17 -7.82 -22.43 27.48
C ASN A 17 -6.69 -22.49 26.44
N LYS A 18 -6.00 -23.65 26.35
CA LYS A 18 -4.89 -23.90 25.40
C LYS A 18 -5.34 -23.84 23.93
N ALA A 19 -6.61 -24.11 23.64
CA ALA A 19 -7.16 -24.05 22.28
C ALA A 19 -7.62 -22.64 21.87
N GLY A 20 -7.60 -21.66 22.78
CA GLY A 20 -8.13 -20.32 22.55
C GLY A 20 -9.67 -20.30 22.50
N ARG A 21 -10.25 -19.10 22.30
CA ARG A 21 -11.70 -18.94 22.16
C ARG A 21 -12.17 -19.75 20.94
N ILE A 22 -13.18 -20.59 21.13
CA ILE A 22 -13.76 -21.43 20.07
C ILE A 22 -14.19 -20.51 18.91
N ALA A 23 -13.81 -20.85 17.68
CA ALA A 23 -14.15 -20.07 16.50
C ALA A 23 -15.68 -19.97 16.38
N GLY A 24 -16.20 -18.75 16.22
CA GLY A 24 -17.64 -18.50 16.19
C GLY A 24 -18.33 -18.42 17.55
N SER A 25 -17.60 -18.46 18.68
CA SER A 25 -18.22 -18.33 20.01
C SER A 25 -18.39 -16.88 20.47
N GLY A 26 -19.43 -16.62 21.27
CA GLY A 26 -19.80 -15.30 21.79
C GLY A 26 -20.80 -14.56 20.89
N VAL A 27 -21.39 -13.47 21.40
CA VAL A 27 -22.54 -12.77 20.80
C VAL A 27 -22.37 -12.50 19.30
N THR A 28 -21.22 -11.98 18.86
CA THR A 28 -20.96 -11.70 17.43
C THR A 28 -20.91 -12.96 16.56
N GLY A 29 -20.42 -14.08 17.11
CA GLY A 29 -20.34 -15.36 16.40
C GLY A 29 -21.70 -16.02 16.25
N GLU A 30 -22.51 -15.98 17.31
CA GLU A 30 -23.91 -16.44 17.31
C GLU A 30 -24.77 -15.63 16.33
N LEU A 31 -24.64 -14.30 16.34
CA LEU A 31 -25.32 -13.43 15.38
C LEU A 31 -24.92 -13.73 13.93
N ARG A 32 -23.60 -13.91 13.67
CA ARG A 32 -23.13 -14.26 12.32
C ARG A 32 -23.71 -15.60 11.86
N LYS A 33 -23.78 -16.59 12.74
CA LYS A 33 -24.36 -17.90 12.44
C LYS A 33 -25.85 -17.77 12.12
N ALA A 34 -26.62 -17.07 12.96
CA ALA A 34 -28.05 -16.86 12.73
C ALA A 34 -28.34 -16.13 11.40
N ILE A 35 -27.54 -15.12 11.04
CA ILE A 35 -27.65 -14.42 9.75
C ILE A 35 -27.28 -15.36 8.59
N LEU A 36 -26.25 -16.19 8.75
CA LEU A 36 -25.83 -17.15 7.71
C LEU A 36 -26.93 -18.19 7.44
N ASP A 37 -27.49 -18.75 8.51
CA ASP A 37 -28.58 -19.74 8.43
C ASP A 37 -29.82 -19.15 7.72
N LYS A 38 -30.05 -17.84 7.87
CA LYS A 38 -31.14 -17.10 7.22
C LYS A 38 -30.76 -16.42 5.90
N SER A 39 -29.52 -16.55 5.45
CA SER A 39 -29.02 -15.87 4.25
C SER A 39 -29.82 -16.19 2.97
N PRO A 40 -30.30 -17.43 2.74
CA PRO A 40 -31.15 -17.72 1.58
C PRO A 40 -32.49 -16.97 1.61
N GLU A 41 -33.15 -16.94 2.77
CA GLU A 41 -34.42 -16.23 2.95
C GLU A 41 -34.24 -14.71 2.82
N LEU A 42 -33.13 -14.17 3.37
CA LEU A 42 -32.79 -12.77 3.23
C LEU A 42 -32.50 -12.40 1.77
N LEU A 43 -31.82 -13.27 1.02
CA LEU A 43 -31.57 -13.07 -0.41
C LEU A 43 -32.89 -13.04 -1.18
N GLN A 44 -33.80 -13.98 -0.92
CA GLN A 44 -35.12 -14.01 -1.56
C GLN A 44 -35.90 -12.74 -1.25
N MET A 45 -35.94 -12.29 0.00
CA MET A 45 -36.60 -11.03 0.37
C MET A 45 -36.04 -9.81 -0.38
N VAL A 46 -34.73 -9.76 -0.63
CA VAL A 46 -34.10 -8.68 -1.40
C VAL A 46 -34.45 -8.78 -2.89
N ILE A 47 -34.53 -10.01 -3.43
CA ILE A 47 -34.98 -10.26 -4.81
C ILE A 47 -36.42 -9.81 -5.00
N ASP A 48 -37.33 -10.19 -4.09
CA ASP A 48 -38.75 -9.85 -4.17
C ASP A 48 -38.94 -8.33 -4.07
N LYS A 49 -38.21 -7.66 -3.18
CA LYS A 49 -38.21 -6.19 -3.10
C LYS A 49 -37.69 -5.50 -4.36
N ALA A 50 -36.67 -6.08 -5.00
CA ALA A 50 -36.13 -5.55 -6.24
C ALA A 50 -37.10 -5.72 -7.43
N LEU A 51 -37.74 -6.89 -7.53
CA LEU A 51 -38.60 -7.25 -8.66
C LEU A 51 -40.04 -6.71 -8.52
N GLU A 52 -40.64 -6.87 -7.34
CA GLU A 52 -42.04 -6.53 -7.09
C GLU A 52 -42.18 -5.16 -6.43
N GLY A 53 -41.28 -4.85 -5.48
CA GLY A 53 -41.28 -3.60 -4.73
C GLY A 53 -40.72 -2.40 -5.50
N GLY A 54 -40.07 -2.64 -6.65
CA GLY A 54 -39.46 -1.59 -7.48
C GLY A 54 -38.26 -0.88 -6.83
N ASP A 55 -37.63 -1.47 -5.81
CA ASP A 55 -36.47 -0.88 -5.15
C ASP A 55 -35.21 -1.01 -6.04
N VAL A 56 -34.91 0.08 -6.74
CA VAL A 56 -33.74 0.21 -7.62
C VAL A 56 -32.42 -0.02 -6.86
N THR A 57 -32.36 0.31 -5.57
CA THR A 57 -31.15 0.10 -4.76
C THR A 57 -30.92 -1.38 -4.50
N ALA A 58 -31.98 -2.12 -4.16
CA ALA A 58 -31.93 -3.58 -4.00
C ALA A 58 -31.55 -4.28 -5.32
N ALA A 59 -32.15 -3.84 -6.43
CA ALA A 59 -31.83 -4.36 -7.76
C ALA A 59 -30.36 -4.13 -8.13
N MET A 60 -29.85 -2.91 -7.94
CA MET A 60 -28.45 -2.57 -8.21
C MET A 60 -27.47 -3.35 -7.32
N ALA A 61 -27.81 -3.56 -6.04
CA ALA A 61 -26.99 -4.36 -5.13
C ALA A 61 -26.84 -5.82 -5.59
N LEU A 62 -27.91 -6.43 -6.11
CA LEU A 62 -27.90 -7.77 -6.69
C LEU A 62 -27.16 -7.81 -8.04
N LEU A 63 -27.44 -6.85 -8.94
CA LEU A 63 -26.79 -6.77 -10.25
C LEU A 63 -25.27 -6.63 -10.12
N ASN A 64 -24.78 -5.84 -9.18
CA ASN A 64 -23.34 -5.69 -8.92
C ASN A 64 -22.65 -6.98 -8.40
N LYS A 65 -23.40 -7.98 -7.94
CA LYS A 65 -22.85 -9.28 -7.53
C LYS A 65 -22.80 -10.30 -8.65
N VAL A 66 -23.70 -10.19 -9.63
CA VAL A 66 -23.79 -11.12 -10.77
C VAL A 66 -23.01 -10.59 -11.96
N MET A 67 -23.03 -9.28 -12.18
CA MET A 67 -22.31 -8.63 -13.26
C MET A 67 -20.89 -8.31 -12.80
N PRO A 68 -19.84 -8.70 -13.55
CA PRO A 68 -18.50 -8.20 -13.29
C PRO A 68 -18.51 -6.68 -13.40
N SER A 69 -17.99 -5.98 -12.41
CA SER A 69 -17.83 -4.53 -12.52
C SER A 69 -16.84 -4.26 -13.64
N LEU A 70 -17.36 -3.77 -14.77
CA LEU A 70 -16.54 -3.19 -15.83
C LEU A 70 -15.90 -1.96 -15.22
N LYS A 71 -14.68 -2.11 -14.69
CA LYS A 71 -13.84 -0.96 -14.41
C LYS A 71 -13.70 -0.23 -15.73
N ALA A 72 -13.95 1.08 -15.73
CA ALA A 72 -13.56 1.94 -16.83
C ALA A 72 -12.06 1.72 -17.05
N ALA A 73 -11.73 0.93 -18.07
CA ALA A 73 -10.37 0.69 -18.50
C ALA A 73 -10.16 1.64 -19.67
N ASN A 74 -9.24 2.58 -19.50
CA ASN A 74 -8.82 3.41 -20.63
C ASN A 74 -8.15 2.48 -21.65
N GLU A 75 -8.47 2.68 -22.93
CA GLU A 75 -7.86 1.93 -24.02
C GLU A 75 -6.34 2.06 -23.96
N PRO A 76 -5.55 0.99 -24.19
CA PRO A 76 -4.11 1.07 -24.16
C PRO A 76 -3.60 2.08 -25.20
N ILE A 77 -3.01 3.18 -24.74
CA ILE A 77 -2.45 4.20 -25.63
C ILE A 77 -1.00 3.86 -25.93
N GLN A 78 -0.66 3.83 -27.22
CA GLN A 78 0.72 3.74 -27.69
C GLN A 78 1.28 5.15 -27.83
N PHE A 79 2.31 5.48 -27.08
CA PHE A 79 3.03 6.74 -27.21
C PHE A 79 4.52 6.50 -27.00
N THR A 80 5.35 7.26 -27.73
CA THR A 80 6.81 7.13 -27.66
C THR A 80 7.34 8.11 -26.64
N LEU A 81 8.12 7.61 -25.68
CA LEU A 81 8.87 8.44 -24.73
C LEU A 81 10.35 8.29 -25.01
N ASP A 82 11.02 9.41 -25.23
CA ASP A 82 12.47 9.44 -25.28
C ASP A 82 13.05 9.69 -23.87
N ALA A 83 13.35 8.59 -23.18
CA ALA A 83 13.93 8.60 -21.84
C ALA A 83 15.36 9.18 -21.78
N SER A 84 16.03 9.38 -22.92
CA SER A 84 17.38 9.97 -22.95
C SER A 84 17.39 11.46 -22.58
N LYS A 85 16.24 12.14 -22.66
CA LYS A 85 16.09 13.57 -22.32
C LYS A 85 15.98 13.85 -20.82
N GLY A 86 16.13 12.83 -19.97
CA GLY A 86 15.99 12.94 -18.53
C GLY A 86 14.55 13.21 -18.08
N LEU A 87 14.36 13.40 -16.78
CA LEU A 87 13.04 13.55 -16.16
C LEU A 87 12.27 14.75 -16.72
N SER A 88 12.90 15.94 -16.77
CA SER A 88 12.24 17.17 -17.24
C SER A 88 11.81 17.06 -18.70
N GLY A 89 12.70 16.58 -19.58
CA GLY A 89 12.39 16.42 -21.01
C GLY A 89 11.36 15.33 -21.29
N THR A 90 11.28 14.30 -20.43
CA THR A 90 10.21 13.30 -20.48
C THR A 90 8.88 13.91 -20.04
N GLY A 91 8.88 14.75 -19.00
CA GLY A 91 7.68 15.46 -18.53
C GLY A 91 7.10 16.40 -19.60
N GLU A 92 7.95 17.17 -20.27
CA GLU A 92 7.55 18.05 -21.38
C GLU A 92 6.92 17.26 -22.54
N GLN A 93 7.49 16.11 -22.91
CA GLN A 93 6.91 15.24 -23.94
C GLN A 93 5.53 14.71 -23.56
N ILE A 94 5.32 14.35 -22.30
CA ILE A 94 4.01 13.89 -21.82
C ILE A 94 3.00 15.03 -21.94
N VAL A 95 3.35 16.24 -21.49
CA VAL A 95 2.46 17.42 -21.60
C VAL A 95 2.13 17.74 -23.06
N GLN A 96 3.13 17.68 -23.95
CA GLN A 96 2.92 17.90 -25.39
C GLN A 96 2.03 16.81 -26.01
N SER A 97 2.19 15.55 -25.60
CA SER A 97 1.37 14.44 -26.08
C SER A 97 -0.09 14.56 -25.65
N ILE A 98 -0.34 15.10 -24.45
CA ILE A 98 -1.70 15.45 -23.98
C ILE A 98 -2.27 16.58 -24.83
N ALA A 99 -1.50 17.64 -25.06
CA ALA A 99 -1.94 18.80 -25.85
C ALA A 99 -2.29 18.43 -27.30
N ASN A 100 -1.57 17.47 -27.89
CA ASN A 100 -1.81 16.96 -29.23
C ASN A 100 -2.96 15.93 -29.31
N GLY A 101 -3.59 15.58 -28.17
CA GLY A 101 -4.66 14.59 -28.11
C GLY A 101 -4.21 13.14 -28.31
N SER A 102 -2.90 12.87 -28.33
CA SER A 102 -2.36 11.52 -28.46
C SER A 102 -2.48 10.71 -27.18
N VAL A 103 -2.49 11.38 -26.02
CA VAL A 103 -2.65 10.76 -24.68
C VAL A 103 -3.83 11.40 -23.96
N PRO A 104 -4.82 10.62 -23.46
CA PRO A 104 -5.90 11.12 -22.62
C PRO A 104 -5.38 11.81 -21.35
N LEU A 105 -6.10 12.84 -20.90
CA LEU A 105 -5.71 13.65 -19.75
C LEU A 105 -5.53 12.83 -18.46
N ASP A 106 -6.41 11.86 -18.22
CA ASP A 106 -6.35 11.00 -17.03
C ASP A 106 -5.05 10.17 -17.01
N SER A 107 -4.75 9.45 -18.09
CA SER A 107 -3.49 8.70 -18.23
C SER A 107 -2.27 9.62 -18.18
N GLY A 108 -2.33 10.78 -18.82
CA GLY A 108 -1.26 11.78 -18.81
C GLY A 108 -0.93 12.32 -17.41
N THR A 109 -1.95 12.64 -16.62
CA THR A 109 -1.77 13.12 -15.23
C THR A 109 -1.23 12.02 -14.32
N GLN A 110 -1.67 10.77 -14.51
CA GLN A 110 -1.11 9.62 -13.80
C GLN A 110 0.38 9.42 -14.12
N LEU A 111 0.78 9.53 -15.39
CA LEU A 111 2.18 9.44 -15.82
C LEU A 111 3.05 10.54 -15.21
N LEU A 112 2.58 11.80 -15.21
CA LEU A 112 3.30 12.92 -14.59
C LEU A 112 3.48 12.71 -13.08
N THR A 113 2.47 12.14 -12.41
CA THR A 113 2.54 11.81 -10.98
C THR A 113 3.57 10.71 -10.70
N SER A 114 3.60 9.67 -11.54
CA SER A 114 4.61 8.62 -11.46
C SER A 114 6.02 9.15 -11.73
N LEU A 115 6.17 10.07 -12.68
CA LEU A 115 7.44 10.72 -13.00
C LEU A 115 7.94 11.58 -11.83
N ALA A 116 7.07 12.33 -11.18
CA ALA A 116 7.42 13.10 -9.97
C ALA A 116 7.85 12.19 -8.82
N SER A 117 7.21 11.02 -8.67
CA SER A 117 7.59 10.02 -7.68
C SER A 117 8.99 9.45 -7.97
N LEU A 118 9.31 9.18 -9.24
CA LEU A 118 10.64 8.76 -9.67
C LEU A 118 11.70 9.84 -9.41
N ALA A 119 11.40 11.10 -9.72
CA ALA A 119 12.29 12.22 -9.45
C ALA A 119 12.66 12.32 -7.96
N LYS A 120 11.66 12.17 -7.09
CA LYS A 120 11.87 12.16 -5.65
C LYS A 120 12.74 10.99 -5.20
N LEU A 121 12.55 9.79 -5.76
CA LEU A 121 13.42 8.64 -5.46
C LEU A 121 14.86 8.90 -5.86
N GLN A 122 15.11 9.43 -7.06
CA GLN A 122 16.47 9.77 -7.50
C GLN A 122 17.13 10.82 -6.60
N GLU A 123 16.37 11.83 -6.16
CA GLU A 123 16.85 12.81 -5.19
C GLU A 123 17.23 12.15 -3.85
N MET A 124 16.39 11.24 -3.33
CA MET A 124 16.69 10.53 -2.09
C MET A 124 17.93 9.63 -2.21
N ASP A 125 18.12 8.96 -3.36
CA ASP A 125 19.30 8.15 -3.64
C ASP A 125 20.56 9.01 -3.69
N GLU A 126 20.49 10.18 -4.36
CA GLU A 126 21.60 11.11 -4.42
C GLU A 126 21.98 11.65 -3.03
N LEU A 127 20.99 12.04 -2.23
CA LEU A 127 21.22 12.50 -0.85
C LEU A 127 21.84 11.41 0.01
N THR A 128 21.34 10.18 -0.09
CA THR A 128 21.88 9.02 0.63
C THR A 128 23.34 8.77 0.26
N ARG A 129 23.67 8.84 -1.04
CA ARG A 129 25.05 8.72 -1.52
C ARG A 129 25.95 9.80 -0.96
N ARG A 130 25.55 11.08 -1.05
CA ARG A 130 26.33 12.22 -0.53
C ARG A 130 26.57 12.12 0.98
N ILE A 131 25.57 11.66 1.74
CA ILE A 131 25.70 11.43 3.19
C ILE A 131 26.71 10.31 3.46
N GLY A 132 26.60 9.18 2.75
CA GLY A 132 27.53 8.05 2.88
C GLY A 132 28.97 8.44 2.56
N GLU A 133 29.20 9.16 1.46
CA GLU A 133 30.51 9.68 1.06
C GLU A 133 31.13 10.59 2.15
N LYS A 134 30.32 11.49 2.72
CA LYS A 134 30.75 12.35 3.84
C LYS A 134 31.09 11.54 5.09
N GLN A 135 30.25 10.58 5.47
CA GLN A 135 30.50 9.72 6.64
C GLN A 135 31.78 8.91 6.48
N MET A 136 32.00 8.32 5.30
CA MET A 136 33.22 7.56 5.00
C MET A 136 34.48 8.44 5.07
N THR A 137 34.40 9.67 4.57
CA THR A 137 35.51 10.64 4.64
C THR A 137 35.84 11.01 6.09
N LEU A 138 34.82 11.22 6.93
CA LEU A 138 35.00 11.51 8.36
C LEU A 138 35.62 10.33 9.12
N LEU A 139 35.18 9.11 8.81
CA LEU A 139 35.74 7.88 9.37
C LEU A 139 37.22 7.74 9.02
N LYS A 140 37.60 7.93 7.74
CA LYS A 140 39.00 7.90 7.30
C LYS A 140 39.87 8.90 8.06
N LYS A 141 39.44 10.17 8.16
CA LYS A 141 40.16 11.20 8.94
C LYS A 141 40.31 10.84 10.41
N ARG A 142 39.29 10.19 11.00
CA ARG A 142 39.32 9.77 12.41
C ARG A 142 40.27 8.60 12.63
N VAL A 143 40.32 7.63 11.70
CA VAL A 143 41.27 6.52 11.73
C VAL A 143 42.70 7.04 11.59
N GLU A 144 42.97 7.90 10.61
CA GLU A 144 44.30 8.50 10.40
C GLU A 144 44.79 9.27 11.63
N LYS A 145 43.90 10.04 12.28
CA LYS A 145 44.22 10.74 13.53
C LYS A 145 44.54 9.76 14.67
N LEU A 146 43.85 8.63 14.76
CA LEU A 146 44.12 7.60 15.76
C LEU A 146 45.48 6.93 15.51
N GLU A 147 45.78 6.57 14.26
CA GLU A 147 47.07 6.00 13.86
C GLU A 147 48.24 6.93 14.24
N GLN A 148 48.11 8.24 13.97
CA GLN A 148 49.09 9.24 14.36
C GLN A 148 49.28 9.35 15.89
N THR A 149 48.24 9.13 16.69
CA THR A 149 48.35 9.12 18.16
C THR A 149 48.93 7.84 18.74
N LEU A 150 48.92 6.73 17.98
CA LEU A 150 49.42 5.41 18.39
C LEU A 150 50.90 5.19 18.02
N THR A 151 51.47 5.99 17.12
CA THR A 151 52.93 6.09 16.89
C THR A 151 53.53 7.24 17.71
N PRO A 152 54.12 7.00 18.90
CA PRO A 152 54.76 8.06 19.66
C PRO A 152 56.04 8.55 18.94
N PRO A 153 56.39 9.84 19.06
CA PRO A 153 57.68 10.34 18.59
C PRO A 153 58.79 9.75 19.48
N GLY A 154 59.51 8.74 18.98
CA GLY A 154 60.71 8.22 19.64
C GLY A 154 60.79 6.71 19.82
N SER A 155 60.53 5.91 18.77
CA SER A 155 61.07 4.55 18.67
C SER A 155 61.90 4.43 17.40
N VAL A 156 63.09 5.03 17.43
CA VAL A 156 64.42 4.60 16.97
C VAL A 156 65.39 5.68 17.47
#